data_AF-A0A7C6K968-F1
#
_entry.id   AF-A0A7C6K968-F1
#
_cell.length_a   1.000
_cell.length_b   1.000
_cell.length_c   1.000
_cell.angle_alpha   90.00
_cell.angle_beta   90.00
_cell.angle_gamma   90.00
#
_symmetry.space_group_name_H-M   'P 1'
#
loop_
_entity.id
_entity.type
_entity.pdbx_description
1 polymer ?
#
loop_
_entity_poly.entity_id
_entity_poly.type
_entity_poly.pdbx_seq_one_letter_code
_entity_poly.pdbx_strand_id
1 'polypeptide(L)'
;MLEELFNSVYEKFKLNFYKSIFKGLEDREASLTPTEILCVEVINALGRPTIKELTEFMETSQSNMAYRVSNLMKKGYIKKIQSKEDKREYL
;
A
#
# COMPACT_ATOMS: atom_id res chain seq x y z
N MET A 1 20.71 21.17 13.53
CA MET A 1 20.96 21.60 12.14
C MET A 1 20.64 20.52 11.11
N LEU A 2 21.40 19.42 10.97
CA LEU A 2 21.07 18.38 9.97
C LEU A 2 19.79 17.62 10.31
N GLU A 3 19.61 17.25 11.57
CA GLU A 3 18.41 16.58 12.07
C GLU A 3 17.14 17.44 11.87
N GLU A 4 17.22 18.73 12.19
CA GLU A 4 16.11 19.67 11.97
C GLU A 4 15.77 19.83 10.48
N LEU A 5 16.79 19.88 9.61
CA LEU A 5 16.60 19.92 8.17
C LEU A 5 15.94 18.64 7.66
N PHE A 6 16.41 17.48 8.14
CA PHE A 6 15.83 16.19 7.80
C PHE A 6 14.38 16.08 8.25
N ASN A 7 14.08 16.49 9.49
CA ASN A 7 12.72 16.53 10.02
C ASN A 7 11.83 17.47 9.17
N SER A 8 12.32 18.65 8.79
CA SER A 8 11.56 19.57 7.92
C SER A 8 11.25 18.97 6.55
N VAL A 9 12.22 18.31 5.93
CA VAL A 9 12.04 17.63 4.65
C VAL A 9 11.06 16.46 4.79
N TYR A 10 11.24 15.63 5.82
CA TYR A 10 10.37 14.49 6.11
C TYR A 10 8.91 14.91 6.34
N GLU A 11 8.67 15.97 7.12
CA GLU A 11 7.32 16.50 7.32
C GLU A 11 6.68 17.01 6.02
N LYS A 12 7.44 17.73 5.18
CA LYS A 12 6.95 18.17 3.87
C LYS A 12 6.62 16.99 2.96
N PHE A 13 7.43 15.94 2.97
CA PHE A 13 7.15 14.72 2.21
C PHE A 13 5.87 14.04 2.69
N LYS A 14 5.68 13.87 4.00
CA LYS A 14 4.44 13.29 4.56
C LYS A 14 3.20 14.07 4.14
N LEU A 15 3.23 15.40 4.27
CA LEU A 15 2.09 16.24 3.89
C LEU A 15 1.79 16.17 2.39
N ASN A 16 2.83 16.19 1.54
CA ASN A 16 2.66 16.03 0.10
C ASN A 16 2.12 14.64 -0.27
N PHE A 17 2.55 13.60 0.43
CA PHE A 17 2.02 12.24 0.27
C PHE A 17 0.53 12.16 0.65
N TYR A 18 0.13 12.68 1.81
CA TYR A 18 -1.30 12.69 2.16
C TYR A 18 -2.11 13.47 1.13
N LYS A 19 -1.62 14.63 0.69
CA LYS A 19 -2.26 15.42 -0.36
C LYS A 19 -2.42 14.63 -1.67
N SER A 20 -1.43 13.84 -2.09
CA SER A 20 -1.53 13.03 -3.32
C SER A 20 -2.55 11.90 -3.18
N ILE A 21 -2.60 11.23 -2.03
CA ILE A 21 -3.62 10.21 -1.72
C ILE A 21 -5.03 10.80 -1.83
N PHE A 22 -5.27 11.99 -1.26
CA PHE A 22 -6.59 12.63 -1.29
C PHE A 22 -6.96 13.20 -2.66
N LYS A 23 -6.00 13.70 -3.43
CA LYS A 23 -6.26 14.21 -4.80
C LYS A 23 -6.80 13.11 -5.72
N GLY A 24 -6.29 11.88 -5.59
CA GLY A 24 -6.79 10.73 -6.35
C GLY A 24 -8.25 10.36 -6.08
N LEU A 25 -8.88 10.91 -5.02
CA LEU A 25 -10.29 10.67 -4.67
C LEU A 25 -11.25 11.70 -5.27
N GLU A 26 -10.75 12.90 -5.62
CA GLU A 26 -11.57 13.96 -6.21
C GLU A 26 -11.92 13.66 -7.67
N ASP A 27 -11.01 12.99 -8.39
CA ASP A 27 -11.25 12.43 -9.72
C ASP A 27 -12.04 11.13 -9.57
N ARG A 28 -13.37 11.24 -9.61
CA ARG A 28 -14.40 10.19 -9.39
C ARG A 28 -14.32 8.93 -10.30
N GLU A 29 -13.24 8.71 -11.02
CA GLU A 29 -12.96 7.43 -11.73
C GLU A 29 -12.13 6.45 -10.90
N ALA A 30 -11.41 6.89 -9.86
CA ALA A 30 -10.67 5.99 -8.99
C ALA A 30 -11.61 5.36 -7.94
N SER A 31 -11.98 4.09 -8.14
CA SER A 31 -12.82 3.31 -7.20
C SER A 31 -12.12 2.94 -5.88
N LEU A 32 -10.91 3.42 -5.62
CA LEU A 32 -10.09 3.06 -4.47
C LEU A 32 -10.35 3.97 -3.28
N THR A 33 -10.48 3.38 -2.10
CA THR A 33 -10.45 4.09 -0.82
C THR A 33 -9.02 4.55 -0.51
N PRO A 34 -8.80 5.57 0.35
CA PRO A 34 -7.45 6.03 0.72
C PRO A 34 -6.56 4.88 1.22
N THR A 35 -7.15 3.98 1.99
CA THR A 35 -6.51 2.81 2.57
C THR A 35 -6.12 1.76 1.52
N GLU A 36 -6.88 1.65 0.44
CA GLU A 36 -6.54 0.82 -0.72
C GLU A 36 -5.42 1.44 -1.56
N ILE A 37 -5.43 2.77 -1.76
CA ILE A 37 -4.34 3.48 -2.44
C ILE A 37 -3.04 3.28 -1.66
N LEU A 38 -3.05 3.50 -0.34
CA LEU A 38 -1.90 3.26 0.52
C LEU A 38 -1.38 1.82 0.41
N CYS A 39 -2.28 0.84 0.34
CA CYS A 39 -1.90 -0.57 0.18
C CYS A 39 -1.14 -0.81 -1.14
N VAL A 40 -1.59 -0.21 -2.25
CA VAL A 40 -0.91 -0.30 -3.56
C VAL A 40 0.47 0.37 -3.51
N GLU A 41 0.58 1.54 -2.89
CA GLU A 41 1.85 2.24 -2.73
C GLU A 41 2.86 1.42 -1.91
N VAL A 42 2.39 0.77 -0.84
CA VAL A 42 3.23 -0.12 -0.02
C VAL A 42 3.65 -1.37 -0.80
N ILE A 43 2.76 -1.99 -1.58
CA ILE A 43 3.12 -3.11 -2.45
C ILE A 43 4.22 -2.68 -3.44
N ASN A 44 4.11 -1.50 -4.04
CA ASN A 44 5.13 -0.96 -4.94
C ASN A 44 6.46 -0.69 -4.20
N ALA A 45 6.41 -0.09 -3.00
CA ALA A 45 7.60 0.22 -2.22
C ALA A 45 8.34 -1.04 -1.74
N LEU A 46 7.60 -2.10 -1.41
CA LEU A 46 8.15 -3.42 -1.06
C LEU A 46 8.45 -4.29 -2.30
N GLY A 47 8.09 -3.82 -3.50
CA GLY A 47 8.30 -4.48 -4.78
C GLY A 47 7.33 -5.61 -5.09
N ARG A 48 7.44 -6.73 -4.37
CA ARG A 48 6.57 -7.93 -4.51
C ARG A 48 6.45 -8.63 -3.16
N PRO A 49 5.90 -7.96 -2.13
CA PRO A 49 5.83 -8.53 -0.80
C PRO A 49 4.89 -9.74 -0.78
N THR A 50 5.18 -10.69 0.09
CA THR A 50 4.19 -11.68 0.51
C THR A 50 3.01 -11.00 1.21
N ILE A 51 1.85 -11.65 1.24
CA ILE A 51 0.70 -11.18 2.05
C ILE A 51 1.10 -10.99 3.52
N LYS A 52 2.02 -11.81 4.05
CA LYS A 52 2.51 -11.71 5.42
C LYS A 52 3.29 -10.42 5.64
N GLU A 53 4.30 -10.15 4.82
CA GLU A 53 5.11 -8.93 4.91
C GLU A 53 4.26 -7.67 4.75
N LEU A 54 3.30 -7.70 3.83
CA LEU A 54 2.34 -6.61 3.66
C LEU A 54 1.46 -6.41 4.90
N THR A 55 1.00 -7.50 5.53
CA THR A 55 0.20 -7.45 6.77
C THR A 55 0.98 -6.87 7.93
N GLU A 56 2.24 -7.31 8.09
CA GLU A 56 3.17 -6.86 9.13
C GLU A 56 3.53 -5.38 8.94
N PHE A 57 3.90 -4.97 7.73
CA PHE A 57 4.25 -3.59 7.43
C PHE A 57 3.09 -2.62 7.66
N MET A 58 1.88 -3.02 7.29
CA MET A 58 0.68 -2.19 7.44
C MET A 58 0.08 -2.22 8.85
N GLU A 59 0.63 -3.05 9.76
CA GLU A 59 0.15 -3.23 11.14
C GLU A 59 -1.36 -3.55 11.21
N THR A 60 -1.83 -4.45 10.33
CA THR A 60 -3.25 -4.83 10.24
C THR A 60 -3.50 -6.30 10.57
N SER A 61 -4.75 -6.67 10.85
CA SER A 61 -5.10 -8.09 10.99
C SER A 61 -5.04 -8.82 9.64
N GLN A 62 -4.73 -10.12 9.69
CA GLN A 62 -4.75 -10.97 8.49
C GLN A 62 -6.11 -10.96 7.78
N SER A 63 -7.21 -10.92 8.52
CA SER A 63 -8.56 -10.87 7.94
C SER A 63 -8.83 -9.56 7.20
N ASN A 64 -8.38 -8.43 7.74
CA ASN A 64 -8.51 -7.12 7.08
C ASN A 64 -7.64 -7.05 5.82
N MET A 65 -6.39 -7.55 5.91
CA MET A 65 -5.49 -7.58 4.76
C MET A 65 -6.03 -8.49 3.65
N ALA A 66 -6.53 -9.69 3.99
CA ALA A 66 -7.12 -10.60 3.01
C ALA A 66 -8.33 -9.98 2.30
N TYR A 67 -9.21 -9.30 3.04
CA TYR A 67 -10.34 -8.57 2.47
C TYR A 67 -9.88 -7.48 1.50
N ARG A 68 -8.88 -6.69 1.90
CA ARG A 68 -8.34 -5.59 1.09
C ARG A 68 -7.67 -6.08 -0.19
N VAL A 69 -6.82 -7.10 -0.10
CA VAL A 69 -6.20 -7.76 -1.26
C VAL A 69 -7.27 -8.27 -2.22
N SER A 70 -8.32 -8.92 -1.71
CA SER A 70 -9.44 -9.42 -2.53
C SER A 70 -10.15 -8.28 -3.29
N ASN A 71 -10.40 -7.15 -2.63
CA ASN A 71 -11.03 -5.99 -3.27
C ASN A 71 -10.14 -5.34 -4.33
N LEU A 72 -8.84 -5.17 -4.04
CA LEU A 72 -7.88 -4.65 -5.00
C LEU A 72 -7.74 -5.55 -6.23
N MET A 73 -7.76 -6.88 -6.04
CA MET A 73 -7.78 -7.85 -7.14
C MET A 73 -9.04 -7.73 -7.98
N LYS A 74 -10.22 -7.66 -7.34
CA LYS A 74 -11.51 -7.50 -8.04
C LYS A 74 -11.55 -6.21 -8.87
N LYS A 75 -10.93 -5.14 -8.38
CA LYS A 75 -10.82 -3.85 -9.06
C LYS A 75 -9.71 -3.81 -10.13
N GLY A 76 -8.89 -4.87 -10.24
CA GLY A 76 -7.84 -4.98 -11.26
C GLY A 76 -6.53 -4.25 -10.95
N TYR A 77 -6.33 -3.76 -9.71
CA TYR A 77 -5.14 -2.99 -9.35
C TYR A 77 -3.94 -3.85 -8.97
N ILE A 78 -4.19 -5.07 -8.47
CA ILE A 78 -3.14 -6.01 -8.08
C ILE A 78 -3.46 -7.41 -8.60
N LYS A 79 -2.42 -8.24 -8.69
CA LYS A 79 -2.53 -9.67 -8.94
C LYS A 79 -1.81 -10.42 -7.84
N LYS A 80 -2.40 -11.53 -7.41
CA LYS A 80 -1.79 -12.47 -6.47
C LYS A 80 -1.09 -13.57 -7.27
N ILE A 81 0.21 -13.75 -7.06
CA ILE A 81 1.03 -14.74 -7.75
C ILE A 81 1.50 -15.77 -6.72
N GLN A 82 1.20 -17.04 -6.95
CA GLN A 82 1.75 -18.11 -6.13
C GLN A 82 3.26 -18.20 -6.38
N SER A 83 4.05 -18.23 -5.30
CA SER A 83 5.51 -18.37 -5.39
C SER A 83 5.89 -19.71 -6.05
N LYS A 84 6.99 -19.69 -6.81
CA LYS A 84 7.53 -20.88 -7.48
C LYS A 84 8.43 -21.68 -6.52
N GLU A 85 9.07 -20.99 -5.58
CA GLU A 85 9.97 -21.54 -4.58
C GLU A 85 9.20 -22.14 -3.40
N ASP A 86 8.18 -21.44 -2.89
CA ASP A 86 7.28 -21.94 -1.83
C ASP A 86 5.81 -21.77 -2.24
N LYS A 87 5.16 -22.88 -2.59
CA LYS A 87 3.74 -22.87 -3.01
C LYS A 87 2.76 -22.44 -1.91
N ARG A 88 3.19 -22.32 -0.66
CA ARG A 88 2.38 -21.80 0.44
C ARG A 88 2.38 -20.27 0.47
N GLU A 89 3.37 -19.63 -0.16
CA GLU A 89 3.50 -18.18 -0.22
C GLU A 89 2.82 -17.60 -1.47
N TYR A 90 2.31 -16.39 -1.28
CA TYR A 90 1.69 -15.63 -2.33
C TYR A 90 2.20 -14.19 -2.28
N LEU A 91 2.68 -13.74 -3.44
CA LEU A 91 3.20 -12.41 -3.74
C LEU A 91 2.14 -11.55 -4.43
#